data_AF-A0AA40M3D2-F1
#
_entry.id   AF-A0AA40M3D2-F1
#
_cell.length_a   1.000
_cell.length_b   1.000
_cell.length_c   1.000
_cell.angle_alpha   90.00
_cell.angle_beta   90.00
_cell.angle_gamma   90.00
#
_symmetry.space_group_name_H-M   'P 1'
#
loop_
_entity.id
_entity.type
_entity.pdbx_description
1 polymer ?
#
loop_
_entity_poly.entity_id
_entity_poly.type
_entity_poly.pdbx_seq_one_letter_code
_entity_poly.pdbx_strand_id
1 'polypeptide(L)'
;MPKGSLFIKNQVSVTKVKGPETGKPIVQIPNTPVDNGAAHTIIRASKDVAIGEYQLDFGQNGLQLQLDPGTTYVGKNRQATYTSTVTWSLVSGP
;
A
#
# COMPACT_ATOMS: atom_id res chain seq x y z
N MET A 1 2.88 9.24 15.10
CA MET A 1 1.51 8.89 14.65
C MET A 1 1.04 7.78 15.56
N PRO A 2 -0.24 7.74 15.98
CA PRO A 2 -0.75 6.55 16.66
C PRO A 2 -0.49 5.34 15.76
N LYS A 3 0.05 4.25 16.32
CA LYS A 3 0.19 3.01 15.54
C LYS A 3 -1.20 2.58 15.10
N GLY A 4 -1.32 2.19 13.84
CA GLY A 4 -2.58 1.73 13.30
C GLY A 4 -3.42 2.84 12.67
N SER A 5 -2.79 3.90 12.17
CA SER A 5 -3.48 5.06 11.60
C SER A 5 -3.31 5.20 10.09
N LEU A 6 -2.36 4.51 9.46
CA LEU A 6 -2.07 4.65 8.04
C LEU A 6 -2.71 3.51 7.25
N PHE A 7 -3.51 3.83 6.25
CA PHE A 7 -4.20 2.87 5.38
C PHE A 7 -3.79 3.05 3.92
N ILE A 8 -3.84 1.97 3.15
CA ILE A 8 -3.78 2.03 1.69
C ILE A 8 -5.22 2.12 1.17
N LYS A 9 -5.50 3.08 0.29
CA LYS A 9 -6.81 3.17 -0.35
C LYS A 9 -7.00 2.05 -1.37
N ASN A 10 -8.26 1.63 -1.56
CA ASN A 10 -8.64 0.58 -2.53
C ASN A 10 -8.51 0.99 -4.02
N GLN A 11 -7.65 1.94 -4.34
CA GLN A 11 -7.44 2.44 -5.70
C GLN A 11 -6.08 1.97 -6.22
N VAL A 12 -5.93 0.66 -6.44
CA VAL A 12 -4.74 0.12 -7.09
C VAL A 12 -5.12 -0.43 -8.45
N SER A 13 -4.52 0.14 -9.49
CA SER A 13 -4.66 -0.34 -10.87
C SER A 13 -3.43 -1.13 -11.30
N VAL A 14 -3.67 -2.15 -12.13
CA VAL A 14 -2.65 -3.05 -12.65
C VAL A 14 -2.78 -3.12 -14.16
N THR A 15 -1.76 -2.60 -14.85
CA THR A 15 -1.72 -2.55 -16.32
C THR A 15 -0.53 -3.35 -16.80
N LYS A 16 -0.75 -4.27 -17.74
CA LYS A 16 0.34 -5.04 -18.36
C LYS A 16 1.07 -4.16 -19.38
N VAL A 17 2.39 -4.12 -19.26
CA VAL A 17 3.28 -3.35 -20.14
C VAL A 17 3.91 -4.26 -21.20
N LYS A 18 4.32 -5.48 -20.81
CA LYS A 18 5.01 -6.43 -21.70
C LYS A 18 4.80 -7.88 -21.24
N GLY A 19 4.85 -8.83 -22.17
CA GLY A 19 4.86 -10.27 -21.88
C GLY A 19 3.75 -11.06 -22.57
N PRO A 20 3.73 -12.40 -22.42
CA PRO A 20 2.76 -13.28 -23.06
C PRO A 20 1.36 -13.09 -22.49
N GLU A 21 0.32 -13.33 -23.29
CA GLU A 21 -1.08 -13.30 -22.82
C GLU A 21 -1.32 -14.38 -21.77
N THR A 22 -1.34 -13.95 -20.51
CA THR A 22 -1.55 -14.76 -19.31
C THR A 22 -2.55 -14.03 -18.40
N GLY A 23 -2.90 -14.62 -17.26
CA GLY A 23 -3.71 -13.96 -16.24
C GLY A 23 -3.06 -12.70 -15.66
N LYS A 24 -3.79 -12.03 -14.75
CA LYS A 24 -3.33 -10.79 -14.10
C LYS A 24 -2.86 -11.06 -12.67
N PRO A 25 -1.95 -10.24 -12.12
CA PRO A 25 -1.64 -10.22 -10.69
C PRO A 25 -2.90 -10.01 -9.86
N ILE A 26 -2.93 -10.60 -8.66
CA ILE A 26 -3.99 -10.40 -7.68
C ILE A 26 -3.62 -9.19 -6.83
N VAL A 27 -4.54 -8.23 -6.72
CA VAL A 27 -4.43 -7.09 -5.79
C VAL A 27 -5.23 -7.42 -4.54
N GLN A 28 -4.60 -7.29 -3.38
CA GLN A 28 -5.20 -7.50 -2.06
C GLN A 28 -4.82 -6.33 -1.15
N ILE A 29 -5.70 -5.33 -1.08
CA ILE A 29 -5.50 -4.20 -0.17
C ILE A 29 -5.95 -4.63 1.23
N PRO A 30 -5.08 -4.51 2.25
CA PRO A 30 -5.47 -4.81 3.62
C PRO A 30 -6.56 -3.84 4.07
N ASN A 31 -7.60 -4.35 4.71
CA ASN A 31 -8.61 -3.53 5.40
C ASN A 31 -8.14 -3.08 6.79
N THR A 32 -6.87 -3.28 7.09
CA THR A 32 -6.21 -2.91 8.34
C THR A 32 -5.15 -1.84 8.09
N PRO A 33 -4.76 -1.09 9.12
CA PRO A 33 -3.62 -0.19 9.01
C PRO A 33 -2.31 -0.91 8.62
N VAL A 34 -1.45 -0.21 7.88
CA VAL A 34 -0.15 -0.73 7.39
C VAL A 34 1.04 -0.27 8.23
N ASP A 35 0.85 0.70 9.13
CA ASP A 35 1.84 1.20 10.09
C ASP A 35 1.83 0.43 11.42
N ASN A 36 1.46 -0.85 11.39
CA ASN A 36 1.32 -1.70 12.57
C ASN A 36 2.55 -2.59 12.84
N GLY A 37 3.61 -2.48 12.03
CA GLY A 37 4.83 -3.28 12.15
C GLY A 37 4.74 -4.67 11.51
N ALA A 38 3.61 -5.01 10.88
CA ALA A 38 3.47 -6.24 10.09
C ALA A 38 3.81 -6.01 8.62
N ALA A 39 4.23 -7.08 7.94
CA ALA A 39 4.38 -7.08 6.49
C ALA A 39 3.03 -7.39 5.81
N HIS A 40 2.65 -6.59 4.82
CA HIS A 40 1.41 -6.77 4.05
C HIS A 40 1.73 -7.05 2.59
N THR A 41 1.18 -8.13 2.04
CA THR A 41 1.29 -8.41 0.60
C THR A 41 0.14 -7.72 -0.13
N ILE A 42 0.46 -6.65 -0.86
CA ILE A 42 -0.53 -5.85 -1.58
C ILE A 42 -0.84 -6.44 -2.95
N ILE A 43 0.17 -6.99 -3.61
CA ILE A 43 0.07 -7.52 -4.96
C ILE A 43 0.81 -8.84 -5.01
N ARG A 44 0.19 -9.84 -5.62
CA ARG A 44 0.76 -11.18 -5.79
C ARG A 44 0.66 -11.59 -7.25
N ALA A 45 1.80 -11.88 -7.86
CA ALA A 45 1.89 -12.54 -9.15
C ALA A 45 2.07 -14.05 -8.92
N SER A 46 1.05 -14.85 -9.24
CA SER A 46 1.18 -16.31 -9.15
C SER A 46 2.03 -16.84 -10.30
N LYS A 47 2.88 -17.83 -9.99
CA LYS A 47 3.69 -18.55 -10.97
C LYS A 47 2.79 -19.07 -12.10
N ASP A 48 3.27 -18.96 -13.34
CA ASP A 48 2.59 -19.42 -14.57
C ASP A 48 1.26 -18.71 -14.89
N VAL A 49 0.83 -17.74 -14.07
CA VAL A 49 -0.43 -17.02 -14.23
C VAL A 49 -0.20 -15.56 -14.58
N ALA A 50 0.69 -14.85 -13.91
CA ALA A 50 0.89 -13.42 -14.10
C ALA A 50 2.30 -13.13 -14.62
N ILE A 51 2.62 -13.68 -15.81
CA ILE A 51 3.94 -13.54 -16.43
C ILE A 51 3.99 -12.22 -17.21
N GLY A 52 5.00 -11.41 -16.94
CA GLY A 52 5.25 -10.18 -17.69
C GLY A 52 5.63 -8.99 -16.82
N GLU A 53 5.76 -7.85 -17.48
CA GLU A 53 5.99 -6.55 -16.86
C GLU A 53 4.64 -5.87 -16.63
N TYR A 54 4.42 -5.39 -15.41
CA TYR A 54 3.19 -4.73 -15.00
C TYR A 54 3.50 -3.38 -14.38
N GLN A 55 2.76 -2.36 -14.80
CA GLN A 55 2.71 -1.07 -14.15
C GLN A 55 1.62 -1.10 -13.07
N LEU A 56 2.00 -0.64 -11.88
CA LEU A 56 1.16 -0.57 -10.70
C LEU A 56 0.96 0.90 -10.33
N ASP A 57 -0.28 1.33 -10.19
CA ASP A 57 -0.61 2.71 -9.81
C ASP A 57 -1.60 2.70 -8.64
N PHE A 58 -1.20 3.32 -7.53
CA PHE A 58 -1.98 3.46 -6.30
C PHE A 58 -2.90 4.69 -6.29
N GLY A 59 -2.94 5.43 -7.40
CA GLY A 59 -3.72 6.64 -7.57
C GLY A 59 -3.20 7.83 -6.76
N GLN A 60 -3.87 8.97 -6.94
CA GLN A 60 -3.66 10.12 -6.07
C GLN A 60 -4.15 9.83 -4.66
N ASN A 61 -3.37 10.23 -3.66
CA ASN A 61 -3.67 10.01 -2.24
C ASN A 61 -3.84 8.51 -1.90
N GLY A 62 -3.02 7.64 -2.50
CA GLY A 62 -3.05 6.18 -2.26
C GLY A 62 -2.82 5.78 -0.80
N LEU A 63 -2.26 6.68 0.02
CA LEU A 63 -2.19 6.55 1.46
C LEU A 63 -3.21 7.48 2.13
N GLN A 64 -3.94 6.95 3.11
CA GLN A 64 -4.87 7.69 3.93
C GLN A 64 -4.45 7.63 5.40
N LEU A 65 -4.39 8.80 6.03
CA LEU A 65 -4.16 8.92 7.45
C LEU A 65 -5.49 9.08 8.18
N GLN A 66 -5.75 8.22 9.15
CA GLN A 66 -6.91 8.30 10.04
C GLN A 66 -6.43 8.57 11.47
N LEU A 67 -6.80 9.75 11.99
CA LEU A 67 -6.47 10.20 13.34
C LEU A 67 -7.74 10.24 14.18
N ASP A 68 -7.69 9.62 15.35
CA ASP A 68 -8.75 9.73 16.35
C ASP A 68 -8.52 10.98 17.20
N PRO A 69 -9.44 11.96 17.20
CA PRO A 69 -9.27 13.20 17.95
C PRO A 69 -9.16 12.98 19.47
N GLY A 70 -9.66 11.86 20.02
CA GLY A 70 -9.56 11.55 21.44
C GLY A 70 -8.16 11.11 21.88
N THR A 71 -7.32 10.64 20.95
CA THR A 71 -5.99 10.07 21.24
C THR A 71 -4.85 10.75 20.49
N THR A 72 -5.18 11.62 19.53
CA THR A 72 -4.19 12.31 18.69
C THR A 72 -3.61 13.51 19.41
N TYR A 73 -2.27 13.54 19.50
CA TYR A 73 -1.56 14.66 20.13
C TYR A 73 -1.57 15.89 19.22
N VAL A 74 -1.87 17.05 19.80
CA VAL A 74 -1.81 18.34 19.13
C VAL A 74 -0.72 19.16 19.81
N GLY A 75 0.32 19.56 19.06
CA GLY A 75 1.41 20.36 19.62
C GLY A 75 0.96 21.74 20.10
N LYS A 76 1.81 22.43 20.87
CA LYS A 76 1.50 23.72 21.54
C LYS A 76 0.91 24.80 20.61
N ASN A 77 1.17 24.73 19.29
CA ASN A 77 0.67 25.67 18.29
C ASN A 77 -0.40 25.08 17.35
N ARG A 78 -1.12 24.03 17.77
CA ARG A 78 -2.02 23.25 16.90
C ARG A 78 -1.35 22.59 15.69
N GLN A 79 -0.03 22.45 15.75
CA GLN A 79 0.77 21.80 14.73
C GLN A 79 1.44 20.57 15.33
N ALA A 80 1.31 19.44 14.63
CA ALA A 80 2.00 18.21 14.95
C ALA A 80 2.48 17.60 13.65
N THR A 81 3.78 17.32 13.57
CA THR A 81 4.37 16.62 12.42
C THR A 81 4.28 15.12 12.65
N TYR A 82 3.67 14.42 11.70
CA TYR A 82 3.54 12.97 11.71
C TYR A 82 4.42 12.36 10.62
N THR A 83 5.43 11.60 11.03
CA THR A 83 6.28 10.82 10.12
C THR A 83 5.85 9.37 10.15
N SER A 84 5.67 8.78 8.98
CA SER A 84 5.53 7.33 8.79
C SER A 84 6.57 6.86 7.77
N THR A 85 7.17 5.71 8.03
CA THR A 85 8.11 5.06 7.12
C THR A 85 7.46 3.80 6.59
N VAL A 86 7.20 3.78 5.29
CA VAL A 86 6.72 2.57 4.60
C VAL A 86 7.87 1.99 3.81
N THR A 87 8.28 0.78 4.16
CA THR A 87 9.28 0.04 3.40
C THR A 87 8.56 -0.90 2.45
N TRP A 88 8.85 -0.76 1.16
CA TRP A 88 8.34 -1.65 0.12
C TRP A 88 9.45 -2.61 -0.29
N SER A 89 9.09 -3.87 -0.50
CA SER A 89 9.98 -4.84 -1.12
C SER A 89 9.30 -5.38 -2.37
N LEU A 90 10.06 -5.46 -3.46
CA LEU A 90 9.63 -6.12 -4.68
C LEU A 90 10.42 -7.41 -4.78
N VAL A 91 9.73 -8.54 -4.66
CA VAL A 91 10.32 -9.84 -4.95
C VAL A 91 9.94 -10.20 -6.37
N SER A 92 10.84 -9.90 -7.32
CA SER A 92 10.72 -10.34 -8.70
C SER A 92 11.42 -11.68 -8.88
N GLY A 93 10.71 -12.68 -9.42
CA GLY A 93 11.36 -13.83 -10.06
C GLY A 93 11.85 -13.46 -11.47
N PRO A 94 12.70 -14.30 -12.09
CA PRO A 94 13.09 -14.13 -13.49
C PRO A 94 11.88 -14.16 -14.44
#